data_AF-A0A1Y4GX11-F1
#
_entry.id   AF-A0A1Y4GX11-F1
#
_cell.length_a   1.000
_cell.length_b   1.000
_cell.length_c   1.000
_cell.angle_alpha   90.00
_cell.angle_beta   90.00
_cell.angle_gamma   90.00
#
_symmetry.space_group_name_H-M   'P 1'
#
loop_
_entity.id
_entity.type
_entity.pdbx_description
1 polymer ?
#
loop_
_entity_poly.entity_id
_entity_poly.type
_entity_poly.pdbx_seq_one_letter_code
_entity_poly.pdbx_strand_id
1 'polypeptide(L)'
;MATTKKKQQEATTPQVEARIDRLMDGDFKTKAFASATIGGAFAVHGIRIIESDKGRFISMPQDSYKKNGETKYNDTFHAITAEARNALVDAVNDAYEQKFQEQQEQKGDAPDQAMSQQM
;
A
#
# COMPACT_ATOMS: atom_id res chain seq x y z
N MET A 1 48.73 12.96 -4.58
CA MET A 1 47.35 13.16 -5.07
C MET A 1 46.48 12.08 -4.44
N ALA A 2 45.78 12.41 -3.36
CA ALA A 2 44.95 11.45 -2.63
C ALA A 2 43.54 11.50 -3.22
N THR A 3 43.13 10.46 -3.93
CA THR A 3 41.75 10.25 -4.34
C THR A 3 41.00 9.57 -3.20
N THR A 4 40.06 10.30 -2.61
CA THR A 4 39.22 9.85 -1.51
C THR A 4 38.28 8.75 -1.99
N LYS A 5 38.42 7.54 -1.44
CA LYS A 5 37.46 6.43 -1.58
C LYS A 5 36.07 6.89 -1.10
N LYS A 6 35.08 6.91 -1.99
CA LYS A 6 33.66 6.96 -1.61
C LYS A 6 33.35 5.71 -0.79
N LYS A 7 33.13 5.88 0.51
CA LYS A 7 32.66 4.85 1.43
C LYS A 7 31.32 4.36 0.89
N GLN A 8 31.27 3.11 0.41
CA GLN A 8 30.02 2.39 0.22
C GLN A 8 29.32 2.40 1.58
N GLN A 9 28.28 3.23 1.72
CA GLN A 9 27.31 3.06 2.76
C GLN A 9 26.54 1.80 2.39
N GLU A 10 26.66 0.74 3.18
CA GLU A 10 25.68 -0.34 3.21
C GLU A 10 24.31 0.32 3.28
N ALA A 11 23.55 0.27 2.18
CA ALA A 11 22.23 0.84 2.13
C ALA A 11 21.36 -0.04 3.03
N THR A 12 21.25 0.34 4.30
CA THR A 12 20.30 -0.29 5.21
C THR A 12 18.92 0.00 4.65
N THR A 13 18.31 -1.00 4.00
CA THR A 13 16.92 -0.91 3.57
C THR A 13 16.10 -0.51 4.79
N PRO A 14 15.36 0.62 4.72
CA PRO A 14 14.60 1.08 5.87
C PRO A 14 13.60 -0.02 6.25
N GLN A 15 13.40 -0.24 7.55
CA GLN A 15 12.31 -1.08 7.99
C GLN A 15 11.00 -0.39 7.61
N VAL A 16 10.16 -1.09 6.84
CA VAL A 16 8.87 -0.57 6.40
C VAL A 16 7.78 -1.49 6.91
N GLU A 17 6.87 -0.93 7.68
CA GLU A 17 5.64 -1.59 8.10
C GLU A 17 4.47 -0.96 7.37
N ALA A 18 3.58 -1.75 6.78
CA ALA A 18 2.38 -1.24 6.15
C ALA A 18 1.13 -1.71 6.87
N ARG A 19 0.07 -0.90 6.80
CA ARG A 19 -1.25 -1.21 7.35
C ARG A 19 -2.32 -0.77 6.36
N ILE A 20 -3.38 -1.56 6.26
CA ILE A 20 -4.54 -1.21 5.44
C ILE A 20 -5.54 -0.45 6.30
N ASP A 21 -5.78 0.81 5.93
CA ASP A 21 -6.76 1.66 6.60
C ASP A 21 -8.19 1.34 6.14
N ARG A 22 -8.35 1.03 4.85
CA ARG A 22 -9.67 0.78 4.25
C ARG A 22 -9.56 -0.16 3.07
N LEU A 23 -10.35 -1.23 3.09
CA LEU A 23 -10.64 -2.06 1.92
C LEU A 23 -11.81 -1.43 1.15
N MET A 24 -11.74 -1.48 -0.17
CA MET A 24 -12.80 -1.05 -1.07
C MET A 24 -13.39 -2.25 -1.78
N ASP A 25 -14.66 -2.51 -1.48
CA ASP A 25 -15.48 -3.51 -2.14
C ASP A 25 -16.16 -2.91 -3.37
N GLY A 26 -16.02 -3.60 -4.52
CA GLY A 26 -16.68 -3.24 -5.78
C GLY A 26 -15.74 -3.15 -6.99
N ASP A 27 -16.30 -2.76 -8.13
CA ASP A 27 -15.63 -2.58 -9.42
C ASP A 27 -14.80 -1.28 -9.52
N PHE A 28 -14.28 -0.82 -8.38
CA PHE A 28 -13.33 0.30 -8.37
C PHE A 28 -11.93 -0.20 -8.72
N LYS A 29 -11.19 0.62 -9.47
CA LYS A 29 -9.77 0.35 -9.75
C LYS A 29 -8.98 0.28 -8.44
N THR A 30 -9.29 1.15 -7.49
CA THR A 30 -8.69 1.13 -6.15
C THR A 30 -9.36 0.06 -5.29
N LYS A 31 -8.58 -0.89 -4.82
CA LYS A 31 -9.01 -1.98 -3.92
C LYS A 31 -8.78 -1.66 -2.44
N ALA A 32 -7.80 -0.82 -2.13
CA ALA A 32 -7.55 -0.42 -0.74
C ALA A 32 -6.77 0.89 -0.62
N PHE A 33 -6.92 1.49 0.55
CA PHE A 33 -6.06 2.56 1.05
C PHE A 33 -5.19 2.00 2.17
N ALA A 34 -3.90 2.30 2.09
CA ALA A 34 -2.90 1.89 3.05
C ALA A 34 -2.08 3.08 3.55
N SER A 35 -1.46 2.83 4.69
CA SER A 35 -0.48 3.68 5.32
C SER A 35 0.78 2.88 5.59
N ALA A 36 1.94 3.49 5.37
CA ALA A 36 3.23 2.88 5.64
C ALA A 36 3.99 3.67 6.72
N THR A 37 4.61 2.95 7.63
CA THR A 37 5.49 3.47 8.66
C THR A 37 6.93 3.10 8.30
N ILE A 38 7.80 4.09 8.22
CA ILE A 38 9.19 3.94 7.77
C ILE A 38 10.10 4.19 8.96
N GLY A 39 10.86 3.17 9.35
CA GLY A 39 11.83 3.19 10.44
C GLY A 39 11.23 3.54 11.80
N GLY A 40 9.93 3.33 12.00
CA GLY A 40 9.20 3.72 13.23
C GLY A 40 9.15 5.23 13.52
N ALA A 41 9.68 6.07 12.61
CA ALA A 41 9.83 7.51 12.82
C ALA A 41 8.94 8.34 11.90
N PHE A 42 8.54 7.78 10.76
CA PHE A 42 7.73 8.48 9.76
C PHE A 42 6.53 7.66 9.36
N ALA A 43 5.36 8.30 9.22
CA ALA A 43 4.16 7.69 8.67
C ALA A 43 3.79 8.38 7.35
N VAL A 44 3.44 7.58 6.35
CA VAL A 44 2.99 8.02 5.03
C VAL A 44 1.61 7.46 4.81
N HIS A 45 0.63 8.36 4.67
CA HIS A 45 -0.76 8.01 4.39
C HIS A 45 -1.09 8.20 2.92
N GLY A 46 -2.18 7.58 2.46
CA GLY A 46 -2.71 7.78 1.11
C GLY A 46 -2.03 6.92 0.04
N ILE A 47 -1.38 5.84 0.45
CA ILE A 47 -0.92 4.79 -0.47
C ILE A 47 -2.15 4.05 -0.97
N ARG A 48 -2.29 3.89 -2.28
CA ARG A 48 -3.45 3.23 -2.91
C ARG A 48 -3.04 1.92 -3.54
N ILE A 49 -3.77 0.87 -3.22
CA ILE A 49 -3.66 -0.43 -3.88
C ILE A 49 -4.68 -0.44 -5.02
N ILE A 50 -4.19 -0.56 -6.25
CA ILE A 50 -5.00 -0.52 -7.46
C ILE A 50 -4.86 -1.88 -8.14
N GLU A 51 -5.98 -2.46 -8.56
CA GLU A 51 -6.00 -3.69 -9.33
C GLU A 51 -6.47 -3.39 -10.75
N SER A 52 -5.78 -3.98 -11.72
CA SER A 52 -6.12 -3.86 -13.13
C SER A 52 -5.91 -5.21 -13.80
N ASP A 53 -6.32 -5.31 -15.06
CA ASP A 53 -6.23 -6.54 -15.86
C ASP A 53 -4.79 -7.12 -15.94
N LYS A 54 -3.79 -6.24 -15.85
CA LYS A 54 -2.36 -6.59 -15.85
C LYS A 54 -1.79 -6.96 -14.48
N GLY A 55 -2.63 -6.98 -13.45
CA GLY A 55 -2.25 -7.25 -12.06
C GLY A 55 -2.41 -6.05 -11.12
N ARG A 56 -2.10 -6.29 -9.86
CA ARG A 56 -2.17 -5.32 -8.76
C ARG A 56 -0.92 -4.47 -8.69
N PHE A 57 -1.09 -3.17 -8.51
CA PHE A 57 0.00 -2.22 -8.34
C PHE A 57 -0.31 -1.19 -7.26
N ILE A 58 0.75 -0.65 -6.67
CA ILE A 58 0.65 0.36 -5.63
C ILE A 58 0.91 1.73 -6.24
N SER A 59 -0.05 2.64 -6.05
CA SER A 59 0.06 4.05 -6.39
C SER A 59 0.44 4.83 -5.13
N MET A 60 1.52 5.60 -5.25
CA MET A 60 1.98 6.49 -4.19
C MET A 60 1.02 7.66 -3.97
N PRO A 61 1.02 8.28 -2.78
CA PRO A 61 0.23 9.48 -2.53
C PRO A 61 0.71 10.60 -3.44
N GLN A 62 -0.25 11.27 -4.09
CA GLN A 62 0.01 12.31 -5.07
C GLN A 62 -0.79 13.57 -4.72
N ASP A 63 -0.16 14.71 -4.93
CA ASP A 63 -0.80 16.02 -4.88
C ASP A 63 -1.02 16.53 -6.30
N SER A 64 -2.15 17.21 -6.51
CA SER A 64 -2.50 17.78 -7.81
C SER A 64 -2.45 19.29 -7.76
N TYR A 65 -1.72 19.91 -8.68
CA TYR A 65 -1.67 21.36 -8.83
C TYR A 65 -1.97 21.77 -10.26
N LYS A 66 -2.62 22.92 -10.43
CA LYS A 66 -2.88 23.51 -11.75
C LYS A 66 -1.70 24.34 -12.18
N LYS A 67 -1.15 24.04 -13.36
CA LYS A 67 -0.11 24.85 -14.01
C LYS A 67 -0.50 25.06 -15.47
N ASN A 68 -0.59 26.32 -15.89
CA ASN A 68 -1.00 26.71 -17.25
C ASN A 68 -2.36 26.12 -17.70
N GLY A 69 -3.32 25.99 -16.79
CA GLY A 69 -4.64 25.42 -17.11
C GLY A 69 -4.67 23.88 -17.18
N GLU A 70 -3.52 23.22 -17.09
CA GLU A 70 -3.41 21.76 -17.00
C GLU A 70 -3.26 21.31 -15.54
N THR A 71 -3.99 20.25 -15.16
CA THR A 71 -3.79 19.59 -13.86
C THR A 71 -2.60 18.66 -13.95
N LYS A 72 -1.55 18.97 -13.19
CA LYS A 72 -0.39 18.08 -13.04
C LYS A 72 -0.44 17.38 -11.69
N TYR A 73 -0.04 16.12 -11.70
CA TYR A 73 0.07 15.28 -10.52
C TYR A 73 1.54 15.12 -10.17
N ASN A 74 1.89 15.31 -8.90
CA ASN A 74 3.22 15.01 -8.38
C ASN A 74 3.08 14.02 -7.24
N ASP A 75 3.91 13.00 -7.22
CA ASP A 75 3.99 12.10 -6.06
C ASP A 75 4.57 12.86 -4.87
N THR A 76 3.76 12.97 -3.81
CA THR A 76 4.15 13.59 -2.54
C THR A 76 5.18 12.75 -1.82
N PHE A 77 5.18 11.43 -2.06
CA PHE A 77 6.14 10.49 -1.51
C PHE A 77 6.57 9.48 -2.57
N HIS A 78 7.88 9.29 -2.73
CA HIS A 78 8.43 8.26 -3.61
C HIS A 78 9.75 7.74 -3.06
N ALA A 79 9.99 6.44 -3.24
CA ALA A 79 11.29 5.86 -2.94
C ALA A 79 12.31 6.24 -4.02
N ILE A 80 13.49 6.68 -3.60
CA ILE A 80 14.59 7.06 -4.49
C ILE A 80 15.28 5.81 -5.07
N THR A 81 15.36 4.73 -4.28
CA THR A 81 16.01 3.48 -4.65
C THR A 81 14.99 2.38 -4.95
N ALA A 82 15.36 1.46 -5.85
CA ALA A 82 14.53 0.30 -6.18
C ALA A 82 14.31 -0.62 -4.97
N GLU A 83 15.32 -0.80 -4.10
CA GLU A 83 15.20 -1.60 -2.88
C GLU A 83 14.15 -1.04 -1.92
N ALA A 84 14.19 0.27 -1.64
CA ALA A 84 13.18 0.90 -0.77
C ALA A 84 11.78 0.85 -1.39
N ARG A 85 11.69 0.98 -2.72
CA ARG A 85 10.42 0.81 -3.44
C ARG A 85 9.88 -0.61 -3.27
N ASN A 86 10.71 -1.62 -3.48
CA ASN A 86 10.31 -3.02 -3.36
C ASN A 86 9.91 -3.35 -1.92
N ALA A 87 10.69 -2.94 -0.92
CA ALA A 87 10.37 -3.15 0.49
C ALA A 87 9.00 -2.56 0.87
N LEU A 88 8.70 -1.35 0.41
CA LEU A 88 7.40 -0.73 0.63
C LEU A 88 6.27 -1.44 -0.11
N VAL A 89 6.51 -1.83 -1.37
CA VAL A 89 5.52 -2.53 -2.19
C VAL A 89 5.17 -3.89 -1.59
N ASP A 90 6.19 -4.61 -1.12
CA ASP A 90 6.06 -5.92 -0.51
C ASP A 90 5.28 -5.83 0.81
N ALA A 91 5.69 -4.92 1.71
CA ALA A 91 5.00 -4.70 2.99
C ALA A 91 3.51 -4.34 2.80
N VAL A 92 3.19 -3.47 1.84
CA VAL A 92 1.81 -3.06 1.57
C VAL A 92 0.98 -4.21 0.97
N ASN A 93 1.56 -5.01 0.08
CA ASN A 93 0.87 -6.16 -0.49
C ASN A 93 0.61 -7.24 0.57
N ASP A 94 1.58 -7.52 1.43
CA ASP A 94 1.46 -8.47 2.54
C ASP A 94 0.33 -8.04 3.50
N ALA A 95 0.34 -6.77 3.93
CA ALA A 95 -0.73 -6.23 4.78
C ALA A 95 -2.10 -6.29 4.10
N TYR A 96 -2.17 -6.11 2.78
CA TYR A 96 -3.41 -6.26 2.01
C TYR A 96 -3.90 -7.71 1.99
N GLU A 97 -3.02 -8.66 1.72
CA GLU A 97 -3.38 -10.08 1.65
C GLU A 97 -3.89 -10.59 3.00
N GLN A 98 -3.21 -10.24 4.11
CA GLN A 98 -3.65 -10.57 5.46
C GLN A 98 -5.05 -10.01 5.74
N LYS A 99 -5.28 -8.73 5.45
CA LYS A 99 -6.58 -8.08 5.68
C LYS A 99 -7.68 -8.63 4.78
N PHE A 100 -7.33 -9.02 3.55
CA PHE A 100 -8.27 -9.60 2.60
C PHE A 100 -8.68 -11.03 2.99
N GLN A 101 -7.77 -11.84 3.53
CA GLN A 101 -8.10 -13.16 4.09
C GLN A 101 -8.99 -13.03 5.33
N GLU A 102 -8.63 -12.15 6.26
CA GLU A 102 -9.38 -11.90 7.49
C GLU A 102 -10.83 -11.43 7.21
N GLN A 103 -11.05 -10.65 6.14
CA GLN A 103 -12.40 -10.29 5.69
C GLN A 103 -13.17 -11.44 5.03
N GLN A 104 -12.50 -12.30 4.26
CA GLN A 104 -13.16 -13.46 3.65
C GLN A 104 -13.60 -14.48 4.68
N GLU A 105 -12.79 -14.73 5.71
CA GLU A 105 -13.15 -15.61 6.83
C GLU A 105 -14.35 -15.07 7.63
N GLN A 106 -14.39 -13.76 7.90
CA GLN A 106 -15.55 -13.14 8.57
C GLN A 106 -16.83 -13.17 7.73
N LYS A 107 -16.72 -13.26 6.40
CA LYS A 107 -17.89 -13.37 5.50
C LYS A 107 -18.34 -14.82 5.27
N GLY A 108 -17.48 -15.79 5.60
CA GLY A 108 -17.76 -17.22 5.52
C GLY A 108 -18.48 -17.80 6.75
N ASP A 109 -18.48 -17.10 7.88
CA ASP A 109 -19.20 -17.48 9.11
C ASP A 109 -20.56 -16.76 9.20
N ALA A 110 -21.42 -17.01 8.22
CA ALA A 110 -22.85 -16.83 8.41
C ALA A 110 -23.41 -18.21 8.77
N PRO A 111 -23.67 -18.54 10.05
CA PRO A 111 -24.35 -19.77 10.38
C PRO A 111 -25.75 -19.72 9.76
N ASP A 112 -26.02 -20.70 8.91
CA ASP A 112 -27.34 -21.12 8.48
C ASP A 112 -28.16 -21.49 9.72
N GLN A 113 -28.72 -20.49 10.41
CA GLN A 113 -29.72 -20.66 11.45
C GLN A 113 -31.02 -20.02 11.00
N ALA A 114 -31.58 -20.57 9.92
CA ALA A 114 -32.98 -20.37 9.56
C ALA A 114 -33.60 -21.69 9.07
N MET A 115 -33.22 -22.81 9.69
CA MET A 115 -33.97 -24.06 9.56
C MET A 115 -34.27 -24.59 10.95
N SER A 116 -35.55 -24.89 11.18
CA SER A 116 -36.14 -25.47 12.40
C SER A 116 -36.43 -24.51 13.57
N GLN A 117 -37.56 -23.80 13.51
CA GLN A 117 -38.44 -23.80 14.68
C GLN A 117 -39.91 -23.71 14.23
N GLN A 118 -40.65 -24.78 14.53
CA GLN A 118 -42.09 -24.91 14.66
C GLN A 118 -42.92 -23.61 14.58
N MET A 119 -43.91 -23.57 13.69
CA MET A 119 -45.35 -23.76 13.98
C MET A 119 -46.17 -23.83 12.69
#